data_AF-A0A1E4Q449-F1
#
_entry.id   AF-A0A1E4Q449-F1
#
_cell.length_a   1.000
_cell.length_b   1.000
_cell.length_c   1.000
_cell.angle_alpha   90.00
_cell.angle_beta   90.00
_cell.angle_gamma   90.00
#
_symmetry.space_group_name_H-M   'P 1'
#
loop_
_entity.id
_entity.type
_entity.pdbx_description
1 polymer ?
#
loop_
_entity_poly.entity_id
_entity_poly.type
_entity_poly.pdbx_seq_one_letter_code
_entity_poly.pdbx_strand_id
1 'polypeptide(L)' 'MSARRVAPPPVTTLPLITRYCGYLIRCSVDSFTVTLAGDEVMHQPYPQARKNLADDHLGPWMLEQAKAFVDARRAGHV' A
#
# COMPACT_ATOMS: atom_id res chain seq x y z
N MET A 1 -36.97 10.93 -21.65
CA MET A 1 -36.06 9.76 -21.78
C MET A 1 -34.99 9.88 -20.69
N SER A 2 -35.15 9.19 -19.55
CA SER A 2 -34.21 9.25 -18.43
C SER A 2 -32.97 8.42 -18.72
N ALA A 3 -31.82 9.08 -18.86
CA ALA A 3 -30.52 8.42 -18.91
C ALA A 3 -30.26 7.76 -17.54
N ARG A 4 -30.29 6.43 -17.50
CA ARG A 4 -29.79 5.63 -16.37
C ARG A 4 -28.30 5.99 -16.18
N ARG A 5 -27.98 6.75 -15.12
CA ARG A 5 -26.60 6.89 -14.65
C ARG A 5 -26.12 5.51 -14.21
N VAL A 6 -25.31 4.87 -15.04
CA VAL A 6 -24.55 3.68 -14.66
C VAL A 6 -23.50 4.15 -13.66
N ALA A 7 -23.62 3.72 -12.40
CA ALA A 7 -22.58 3.96 -11.41
C ALA A 7 -21.27 3.32 -11.93
N PRO A 8 -20.12 4.01 -11.86
CA PRO A 8 -18.85 3.38 -12.21
C PRO A 8 -18.66 2.13 -11.34
N PRO A 9 -18.09 1.04 -11.89
CA PRO A 9 -17.79 -0.14 -11.09
C PRO A 9 -16.93 0.28 -9.89
N PRO A 10 -17.13 -0.32 -8.70
CA PRO A 10 -16.24 -0.07 -7.58
C PRO A 10 -14.83 -0.38 -8.07
N VAL A 11 -13.97 0.64 -8.11
CA VAL A 11 -12.55 0.47 -8.39
C VAL A 11 -12.06 -0.44 -7.28
N THR A 12 -11.98 -1.72 -7.60
CA THR A 12 -11.47 -2.73 -6.69
C THR A 12 -9.97 -2.49 -6.73
N THR A 13 -9.48 -1.60 -5.87
CA THR A 13 -8.06 -1.42 -5.60
C THR A 13 -7.59 -2.73 -5.00
N LEU A 14 -7.29 -3.69 -5.87
CA LEU A 14 -6.71 -4.96 -5.47
C LEU A 14 -5.47 -4.63 -4.64
N PRO A 15 -5.32 -5.25 -3.46
CA PRO A 15 -4.17 -4.97 -2.62
C PRO A 15 -2.90 -5.28 -3.42
N LEU A 16 -2.01 -4.30 -3.52
CA LEU A 16 -0.73 -4.45 -4.21
C LEU A 16 0.16 -5.29 -3.31
N ILE A 17 0.48 -6.51 -3.74
CA ILE A 17 1.36 -7.42 -3.01
C ILE A 17 2.65 -7.56 -3.80
N THR A 18 3.79 -7.29 -3.16
CA THR A 18 5.11 -7.48 -3.77
C THR A 18 6.11 -8.05 -2.78
N ARG A 19 7.15 -8.72 -3.30
CA ARG A 19 8.26 -9.24 -2.51
C ARG A 19 9.47 -8.36 -2.72
N TYR A 20 10.12 -7.97 -1.63
CA TYR A 20 11.31 -7.13 -1.66
C TYR A 20 12.32 -7.60 -0.62
N CYS A 21 13.51 -8.01 -1.07
CA CYS A 21 14.63 -8.42 -0.20
C CYS A 21 14.28 -9.49 0.86
N GLY A 22 13.38 -10.43 0.54
CA GLY A 22 12.91 -11.46 1.47
C GLY A 22 11.70 -11.05 2.31
N TYR A 23 11.30 -9.79 2.26
CA TYR A 23 10.09 -9.27 2.88
C TYR A 23 8.90 -9.35 1.92
N LEU A 24 7.72 -9.59 2.47
CA LEU A 24 6.45 -9.49 1.78
C LEU A 24 5.81 -8.14 2.13
N ILE A 25 5.59 -7.31 1.14
CA ILE A 25 4.93 -6.01 1.27
C ILE A 25 3.51 -6.16 0.74
N ARG A 26 2.53 -5.71 1.53
CA ARG A 26 1.11 -5.67 1.16
C ARG A 26 0.61 -4.24 1.32
N CYS A 27 0.28 -3.58 0.23
CA CYS A 27 -0.39 -2.28 0.28
C CYS A 27 -1.89 -2.50 0.11
N SER A 28 -2.65 -1.94 1.03
CA SER A 28 -4.12 -1.88 1.03
C SER A 28 -4.57 -0.48 0.64
N VAL A 29 -5.87 -0.21 0.75
CA VAL A 29 -6.48 1.08 0.37
C VAL A 29 -5.85 2.26 1.12
N ASP A 30 -5.51 2.07 2.39
CA ASP A 30 -5.06 3.15 3.28
C ASP A 30 -3.91 2.73 4.20
N SER A 31 -3.26 1.60 3.95
CA SER A 31 -2.13 1.15 4.76
C SER A 31 -1.18 0.28 3.96
N PHE A 32 0.04 0.11 4.46
CA PHE A 32 0.89 -1.00 4.04
C PHE A 32 1.33 -1.83 5.23
N THR A 33 1.58 -3.10 4.96
CA THR A 33 2.15 -4.07 5.89
C THR A 33 3.42 -4.66 5.30
N VAL A 34 4.43 -4.85 6.13
CA VAL A 34 5.66 -5.58 5.79
C VAL A 34 5.74 -6.81 6.68
N THR A 35 5.94 -7.97 6.07
CA THR A 35 6.05 -9.26 6.74
C THR A 35 7.40 -9.90 6.39
N LEU A 36 8.09 -10.50 7.36
CA LEU A 36 9.30 -11.29 7.15
C LEU A 36 9.11 -12.68 7.75
N ALA A 37 9.37 -13.74 6.97
CA ALA A 37 9.26 -15.12 7.43
C ALA A 37 7.90 -15.52 8.06
N GLY A 38 6.83 -14.77 7.76
CA GLY A 38 5.49 -14.99 8.33
C GLY A 38 5.14 -14.03 9.47
N ASP A 39 6.12 -13.32 10.02
CA ASP A 39 5.91 -12.33 11.08
C ASP A 39 5.66 -10.94 10.50
N GLU A 40 4.59 -10.28 10.94
CA GLU A 40 4.36 -8.86 10.64
C GLU A 40 5.40 -8.02 11.38
N VAL A 41 6.28 -7.37 10.62
CA VAL A 41 7.36 -6.53 11.18
C VAL A 41 7.02 -5.04 11.13
N MET A 42 6.03 -4.66 10.32
CA MET A 42 5.55 -3.29 10.23
C MET A 42 4.12 -3.26 9.69
N HIS A 43 3.28 -2.43 10.29
CA HIS A 43 2.01 -2.02 9.73
C HIS A 43 1.88 -0.52 9.89
N GLN A 44 1.70 0.19 8.78
CA GLN A 44 1.63 1.63 8.76
C GLN A 44 0.35 2.11 8.08
N PRO A 45 -0.60 2.69 8.84
CA PRO A 45 -1.78 3.33 8.30
C PRO A 45 -1.47 4.74 7.77
N TYR A 46 -2.08 5.09 6.65
CA TYR A 46 -2.06 6.40 6.00
C TYR A 46 -3.47 6.85 5.55
N PRO A 47 -4.44 6.95 6.46
CA PRO A 47 -5.80 7.39 6.12
C PRO A 47 -5.84 8.81 5.54
N GLN A 48 -4.84 9.65 5.86
CA GLN A 48 -4.74 11.01 5.34
C GLN A 48 -4.05 11.09 3.97
N ALA A 49 -3.22 10.11 3.60
CA ALA A 49 -2.50 10.16 2.33
C ALA A 49 -3.48 10.15 1.14
N ARG A 50 -4.63 9.48 1.27
CA ARG A 50 -5.70 9.50 0.27
C ARG A 50 -6.32 10.88 0.02
N LYS A 51 -6.25 11.79 1.00
CA LYS A 51 -6.73 13.17 0.81
C LYS A 51 -5.74 14.03 0.02
N ASN A 52 -4.45 13.65 0.05
CA ASN A 52 -3.35 14.45 -0.48
C ASN A 52 -2.79 13.86 -1.79
N LEU A 53 -2.92 12.56 -2.00
CA LEU A 53 -2.49 11.84 -3.19
C LEU A 53 -3.71 11.35 -3.97
N ALA A 54 -3.64 11.45 -5.29
CA ALA A 54 -4.61 10.77 -6.16
C ALA A 54 -4.58 9.26 -5.91
N ASP A 55 -5.74 8.59 -6.02
CA ASP A 55 -5.88 7.15 -5.75
C ASP A 55 -4.87 6.31 -6.56
N ASP A 56 -4.54 6.74 -7.79
CA ASP A 56 -3.56 6.05 -8.66
C ASP A 56 -2.09 6.19 -8.20
N HIS A 57 -1.76 7.23 -7.42
CA HIS A 57 -0.40 7.50 -6.94
C HIS A 57 -0.15 6.93 -5.54
N LEU A 58 -1.22 6.60 -4.82
CA LEU A 58 -1.14 6.16 -3.44
C LEU A 58 -0.43 4.80 -3.33
N GLY A 59 -0.74 3.84 -4.21
CA GLY A 59 -0.11 2.51 -4.24
C GLY A 59 1.41 2.57 -4.47
N PRO A 60 1.89 3.19 -5.56
CA PRO A 60 3.32 3.38 -5.80
C PRO A 60 4.03 4.10 -4.66
N TRP A 61 3.44 5.17 -4.11
CA TRP A 61 4.02 5.89 -2.99
C TRP A 61 4.13 5.02 -1.73
N MET A 62 3.08 4.29 -1.35
CA MET A 62 3.11 3.36 -0.21
C MET A 62 4.16 2.28 -0.39
N LEU A 63 4.34 1.78 -1.62
CA LEU A 63 5.38 0.79 -1.91
C LEU A 63 6.78 1.34 -1.67
N GLU A 64 7.06 2.58 -2.10
CA GLU A 64 8.36 3.21 -1.86
C GLU A 64 8.62 3.43 -0.37
N GLN A 65 7.60 3.81 0.40
CA GLN A 65 7.72 3.91 1.87
C GLN A 65 8.03 2.55 2.52
N ALA A 66 7.35 1.49 2.06
CA ALA A 66 7.58 0.14 2.57
C ALA A 66 8.99 -0.38 2.23
N LYS A 67 9.50 -0.11 1.02
CA LYS A 67 10.88 -0.44 0.64
C LYS A 67 11.88 0.32 1.49
N ALA A 68 11.67 1.62 1.70
CA ALA A 68 12.54 2.44 2.54
C ALA A 68 12.62 1.90 3.98
N PHE A 69 11.49 1.44 4.54
CA PHE A 69 11.47 0.76 5.84
C PHE A 69 12.31 -0.53 5.81
N VAL A 70 12.13 -1.37 4.78
CA VAL A 70 12.91 -2.62 4.64
C VAL A 70 14.40 -2.32 4.56
N ASP A 71 14.80 -1.32 3.77
CA ASP A 71 16.20 -0.93 3.62
C ASP A 71 16.78 -0.40 4.94
N ALA A 72 16.05 0.46 5.65
CA ALA A 72 16.45 0.97 6.97
C ALA A 72 16.60 -0.16 8.00
N ARG A 73 15.66 -1.12 8.02
CA ARG A 73 15.71 -2.30 8.90
C ARG A 73 16.91 -3.19 8.58
N ARG A 74 17.18 -3.42 7.29
CA ARG A 74 18.36 -4.20 6.85
C ARG A 74 19.68 -3.51 7.21
N ALA A 75 19.71 -2.19 7.23
CA ALA A 75 20.84 -1.40 7.69
C ALA A 75 20.95 -1.32 9.23
N GLY A 76 19.98 -1.85 9.97
CA GLY A 76 19.96 -1.84 11.44
C GLY A 76 19.55 -0.50 12.06
N HIS A 77 18.83 0.35 11.33
CA HIS A 77 18.35 1.65 11.82
C HIS A 77 16.99 1.59 12.53
N VAL A 78 16.32 0.44 12.52
CA VAL A 78 14.96 0.22 13.05
C VAL A 78 14.91 -1.06 13.86
#